data_AF-A0A1B1U579-F1
#
_entry.id   AF-A0A1B1U579-F1
#
_cell.length_a   1.000
_cell.length_b   1.000
_cell.length_c   1.000
_cell.angle_alpha   90.00
_cell.angle_beta   90.00
_cell.angle_gamma   90.00
#
_symmetry.space_group_name_H-M   'P 1'
#
loop_
_entity.id
_entity.type
_entity.pdbx_description
1 polymer ?
#
loop_
_entity_poly.entity_id
_entity_poly.type
_entity_poly.pdbx_seq_one_letter_code
_entity_poly.pdbx_strand_id
1 'polypeptide(L)'
;MCLIILSALASIYLPKLPNLNQAKCLQHLREKLNHANSQFTQLYAQKLLDDAPIHPMPILQSLTQTQNPRCFFALQGRKLIAHILSTKLVFNIEPYNLSSKPKIYCNLSNPLCQKFLGKKLQK
;
A
#
# COMPACT_ATOMS: atom_id res chain seq x y z
N MET A 1 24.44 -19.32 42.06
CA MET A 1 23.17 -18.57 41.93
C MET A 1 23.20 -17.66 40.68
N CYS A 2 23.26 -18.22 39.46
CA CYS A 2 23.27 -17.43 38.21
C CYS A 2 22.27 -17.94 37.15
N LEU A 3 21.39 -18.89 37.51
CA LEU A 3 20.48 -19.53 36.56
C LEU A 3 19.06 -18.94 36.56
N ILE A 4 18.74 -18.06 37.52
CA ILE A 4 17.39 -17.49 37.67
C ILE A 4 17.21 -16.21 36.81
N ILE A 5 18.30 -15.56 36.39
CA ILE A 5 18.23 -14.28 35.68
C ILE A 5 17.98 -14.46 34.17
N LEU A 6 18.35 -15.62 33.59
CA LEU A 6 18.15 -15.85 32.15
C LEU A 6 16.71 -16.21 31.76
N SER A 7 15.88 -16.68 32.68
CA SER A 7 14.47 -17.01 32.37
C SER A 7 13.56 -15.79 32.31
N ALA A 8 13.97 -14.65 32.89
CA ALA A 8 13.19 -13.40 32.87
C ALA A 8 13.39 -12.58 31.58
N LEU A 9 14.50 -12.80 30.85
CA LEU A 9 14.81 -12.05 29.63
C LEU A 9 14.18 -12.64 28.36
N ALA A 10 13.73 -13.90 28.39
CA ALA A 10 13.06 -14.54 27.26
C ALA A 10 11.60 -14.07 27.07
N SER A 11 11.01 -13.37 28.05
CA SER A 11 9.61 -12.93 28.02
C SER A 11 9.41 -11.58 27.30
N ILE A 12 10.49 -10.89 26.94
CA ILE A 12 10.46 -9.52 26.42
C ILE A 12 11.02 -9.51 25.00
N TYR A 13 10.29 -10.11 24.06
CA TYR A 13 10.23 -9.76 22.63
C TYR A 13 9.71 -10.97 21.84
N LEU A 14 8.39 -11.19 21.89
CA LEU A 14 7.73 -11.89 20.79
C LEU A 14 7.28 -10.82 19.78
N PRO A 15 8.05 -10.58 18.70
CA PRO A 15 7.53 -9.75 17.62
C PRO A 15 6.24 -10.39 17.15
N LYS A 16 5.12 -9.65 17.23
CA LYS A 16 3.80 -10.12 16.76
C LYS A 16 3.97 -10.63 15.33
N LEU A 17 4.03 -11.95 15.16
CA LEU A 17 4.10 -12.58 13.85
C LEU A 17 2.91 -12.04 13.04
N PRO A 18 3.14 -11.50 11.82
CA PRO A 18 2.04 -11.12 10.95
C PRO A 18 1.08 -12.30 10.84
N ASN A 19 -0.19 -12.09 11.14
CA ASN A 19 -1.21 -13.08 10.82
C ASN A 19 -1.08 -13.39 9.31
N LEU A 20 -0.98 -14.67 8.93
CA LEU A 20 -0.75 -15.10 7.55
C LEU A 20 -1.74 -14.44 6.57
N ASN A 21 -2.98 -14.27 7.00
CA ASN A 21 -4.03 -13.60 6.21
C ASN A 21 -3.74 -12.11 5.98
N GLN A 22 -3.15 -11.43 6.96
CA GLN A 22 -2.73 -10.04 6.83
C GLN A 22 -1.56 -9.91 5.85
N ALA A 23 -0.59 -10.85 5.91
CA ALA A 23 0.53 -10.87 4.99
C ALA A 23 0.08 -11.11 3.54
N LYS A 24 -0.81 -12.09 3.32
CA LYS A 24 -1.44 -12.35 2.01
C LYS A 24 -2.18 -11.12 1.49
N CYS A 25 -2.97 -10.47 2.35
CA CYS A 25 -3.71 -9.27 1.95
C CYS A 25 -2.78 -8.10 1.58
N LEU A 26 -1.76 -7.84 2.40
CA LEU A 26 -0.76 -6.80 2.11
C LEU A 26 -0.07 -7.05 0.76
N GLN A 27 0.33 -8.30 0.50
CA GLN A 27 0.97 -8.68 -0.75
C GLN A 27 0.02 -8.49 -1.95
N HIS A 28 -1.22 -8.96 -1.84
CA HIS A 28 -2.24 -8.78 -2.88
C HIS A 28 -2.49 -7.29 -3.20
N LEU A 29 -2.64 -6.45 -2.18
CA LEU A 29 -2.83 -5.01 -2.37
C LEU A 29 -1.59 -4.33 -2.97
N ARG A 30 -0.39 -4.78 -2.59
CA ARG A 30 0.87 -4.30 -3.20
C ARG A 30 0.92 -4.63 -4.68
N GLU A 31 0.55 -5.85 -5.07
CA GLU A 31 0.48 -6.27 -6.47
C GLU A 31 -0.53 -5.44 -7.27
N LYS A 32 -1.76 -5.25 -6.75
CA LYS A 32 -2.76 -4.37 -7.40
C LYS A 32 -2.24 -2.94 -7.57
N LEU A 33 -1.57 -2.38 -6.56
CA LEU A 33 -1.02 -1.03 -6.63
C LEU A 33 0.13 -0.94 -7.65
N ASN A 34 1.02 -1.93 -7.68
CA ASN A 34 2.12 -1.99 -8.64
C ASN A 34 1.61 -2.13 -10.07
N HIS A 35 0.58 -2.95 -10.29
CA HIS A 35 -0.09 -3.08 -11.57
C HIS A 35 -0.69 -1.74 -12.02
N ALA A 36 -1.45 -1.06 -11.15
CA ALA A 36 -1.99 0.27 -11.45
C ALA A 36 -0.89 1.30 -11.75
N ASN A 37 0.22 1.30 -10.99
CA ASN A 37 1.37 2.16 -11.26
C ASN A 37 2.04 1.87 -12.61
N SER A 38 2.10 0.60 -13.02
CA SER A 38 2.58 0.22 -14.35
C SER A 38 1.67 0.77 -15.45
N GLN A 39 0.35 0.59 -15.30
CA GLN A 39 -0.64 1.12 -16.25
C GLN A 39 -0.59 2.65 -16.35
N PHE A 40 -0.44 3.36 -15.22
CA PHE A 40 -0.22 4.81 -15.27
C PHE A 40 1.07 5.15 -16.01
N THR A 41 2.17 4.44 -15.73
CA THR A 41 3.44 4.68 -16.41
C THR A 41 3.29 4.54 -17.92
N GLN A 42 2.64 3.48 -18.38
CA GLN A 42 2.36 3.26 -19.80
C GLN A 42 1.47 4.37 -20.39
N LEU A 43 0.37 4.72 -19.73
CA LEU A 43 -0.57 5.74 -20.20
C LEU A 43 0.11 7.10 -20.39
N TYR A 44 0.89 7.55 -19.40
CA TYR A 44 1.55 8.84 -19.47
C TYR A 44 2.79 8.81 -20.38
N ALA A 45 3.42 7.66 -20.60
CA ALA A 45 4.43 7.51 -21.63
C ALA A 45 3.82 7.67 -23.04
N GLN A 46 2.68 7.03 -23.31
CA GLN A 46 1.95 7.18 -24.59
C GLN A 46 1.52 8.63 -24.84
N LYS A 47 1.04 9.33 -23.82
CA LYS A 47 0.75 10.77 -23.92
C LYS A 47 1.97 11.57 -24.37
N LEU A 48 3.15 11.27 -23.82
CA LEU A 48 4.37 12.02 -24.12
C LEU A 48 4.91 11.74 -25.53
N LEU A 49 4.70 10.52 -26.04
CA LEU A 49 5.22 10.10 -27.35
C LEU A 49 4.27 10.46 -28.49
N ASP A 50 2.97 10.22 -28.29
CA ASP A 50 1.97 10.24 -29.38
C ASP A 50 0.92 11.35 -29.21
N ASP A 51 1.06 12.21 -28.18
CA ASP A 51 0.05 13.20 -27.75
C ASP A 51 -1.37 12.60 -27.57
N ALA A 52 -1.41 11.33 -27.19
CA ALA A 52 -2.66 10.58 -27.07
C ALA A 52 -3.56 11.14 -25.94
N PRO A 53 -4.89 11.16 -26.12
CA PRO A 53 -5.81 11.55 -25.06
C PRO A 53 -5.68 10.62 -23.84
N ILE A 54 -5.57 11.22 -22.65
CA ILE A 54 -5.42 10.46 -21.40
C ILE A 54 -6.75 10.20 -20.72
N HIS A 55 -7.00 8.92 -20.44
CA HIS A 55 -8.13 8.48 -19.62
C HIS A 55 -7.59 7.69 -18.41
N PRO A 56 -7.18 8.38 -17.32
CA PRO A 56 -6.61 7.72 -16.13
C PRO A 56 -7.66 7.09 -15.20
N MET A 57 -8.94 7.47 -15.34
CA MET A 57 -10.02 7.00 -14.48
C MET A 57 -10.25 5.48 -14.47
N PRO A 58 -10.21 4.76 -15.61
CA PRO A 58 -10.31 3.30 -15.64
C PRO A 58 -9.25 2.60 -14.79
N ILE A 59 -8.04 3.15 -14.67
CA ILE A 59 -6.97 2.59 -13.84
C ILE A 59 -7.34 2.70 -12.35
N LEU A 60 -7.85 3.86 -11.92
CA LEU A 60 -8.34 4.02 -10.54
C LEU A 60 -9.57 3.15 -10.23
N GLN A 61 -10.49 3.01 -11.19
CA GLN A 61 -11.65 2.14 -11.05
C GLN A 61 -11.23 0.67 -10.89
N SER A 62 -10.30 0.19 -11.72
CA SER A 62 -9.75 -1.17 -11.60
C SER A 62 -9.02 -1.40 -10.27
N LEU A 63 -8.23 -0.40 -9.82
CA LEU A 63 -7.53 -0.47 -8.53
C LEU A 63 -8.52 -0.64 -7.36
N THR A 64 -9.64 0.08 -7.40
CA THR A 64 -10.68 0.10 -6.35
C THR A 64 -11.78 -0.96 -6.53
N GLN A 65 -11.75 -1.72 -7.63
CA GLN A 65 -12.67 -2.82 -7.83
C GLN A 65 -12.51 -3.86 -6.71
N THR A 66 -13.60 -4.10 -5.98
CA THR A 66 -13.61 -4.93 -4.78
C THR A 66 -14.07 -6.34 -5.10
N GLN A 67 -13.18 -7.31 -4.86
CA GLN A 67 -13.54 -8.75 -4.87
C GLN A 67 -13.61 -9.33 -3.45
N ASN A 68 -12.90 -8.72 -2.49
CA ASN A 68 -12.85 -9.16 -1.10
C ASN A 68 -13.17 -7.98 -0.17
N PRO A 69 -14.26 -8.02 0.62
CA PRO A 69 -14.69 -6.92 1.48
C PRO A 69 -13.75 -6.67 2.68
N ARG A 70 -12.74 -7.51 2.89
CA ARG A 70 -11.73 -7.35 3.94
C ARG A 70 -10.33 -7.07 3.39
N CYS A 71 -10.15 -7.06 2.08
CA CYS A 71 -8.85 -6.83 1.44
C CYS A 71 -9.05 -6.11 0.10
N PHE A 72 -9.11 -4.78 0.14
CA PHE A 72 -9.42 -3.98 -1.05
C PHE A 72 -8.92 -2.54 -0.93
N PHE A 73 -8.93 -1.82 -2.05
CA PHE A 73 -8.76 -0.37 -2.07
C PHE A 73 -10.11 0.32 -2.20
N ALA A 74 -10.31 1.41 -1.48
CA ALA A 74 -11.43 2.31 -1.63
C ALA A 74 -10.92 3.72 -1.95
N LEU A 75 -11.56 4.42 -2.88
CA LEU A 75 -11.33 5.85 -3.08
C LEU A 75 -12.32 6.62 -2.20
N GLN A 76 -11.81 7.45 -1.31
CA GLN A 76 -12.62 8.33 -0.46
C GLN A 76 -12.14 9.78 -0.66
N GLY A 77 -12.91 10.55 -1.43
CA GLY A 77 -12.52 11.91 -1.83
C GLY A 77 -11.17 11.92 -2.56
N ARG A 78 -10.17 12.55 -1.96
CA ARG A 78 -8.79 12.67 -2.51
C ARG A 78 -7.81 11.64 -1.97
N LYS A 79 -8.28 10.64 -1.24
CA LYS A 79 -7.43 9.63 -0.58
C LYS A 79 -7.78 8.24 -1.09
N LEU A 80 -6.75 7.43 -1.27
CA LEU A 80 -6.90 6.00 -1.53
C LEU A 80 -6.68 5.25 -0.22
N ILE A 81 -7.64 4.44 0.18
CA ILE A 81 -7.61 3.71 1.45
C ILE A 81 -7.48 2.22 1.17
N ALA A 82 -6.40 1.61 1.64
CA ALA A 82 -6.25 0.17 1.68
C ALA A 82 -6.91 -0.38 2.94
N HIS A 83 -7.92 -1.21 2.76
CA HIS A 83 -8.54 -2.00 3.82
C HIS A 83 -7.80 -3.34 3.95
N ILE A 84 -7.18 -3.57 5.10
CA ILE A 84 -6.34 -4.73 5.40
C ILE A 84 -6.93 -5.40 6.66
N LEU A 85 -7.91 -6.28 6.44
CA LEU A 85 -8.71 -6.92 7.48
C LEU A 85 -9.36 -5.87 8.39
N SER A 86 -8.93 -5.77 9.66
CA SER A 86 -9.40 -4.79 10.64
C SER A 86 -8.63 -3.47 10.64
N THR A 87 -7.59 -3.35 9.82
CA THR A 87 -6.72 -2.17 9.76
C THR A 87 -6.90 -1.42 8.44
N LYS A 88 -6.62 -0.11 8.45
CA LYS A 88 -6.67 0.74 7.26
C LYS A 88 -5.34 1.44 7.08
N LEU A 89 -4.89 1.55 5.82
CA LEU A 89 -3.74 2.34 5.44
C LEU A 89 -4.17 3.39 4.43
N VAL A 90 -3.93 4.66 4.74
CA VAL A 90 -4.32 5.79 3.89
C VAL A 90 -3.15 6.20 3.00
N PHE A 91 -3.43 6.36 1.71
CA PHE A 91 -2.52 6.86 0.70
C PHE A 91 -3.00 8.21 0.17
N ASN A 92 -2.04 9.07 -0.13
CA ASN A 92 -2.20 10.29 -0.88
C ASN A 92 -1.99 10.01 -2.37
N ILE A 93 -2.76 10.69 -3.22
CA ILE A 93 -2.60 10.67 -4.67
C ILE A 93 -2.23 12.10 -5.10
N GLU A 94 -1.12 12.24 -5.82
CA GLU A 94 -0.64 13.55 -6.26
C GLU A 94 -0.05 13.50 -7.68
N PRO A 95 -0.52 14.31 -8.64
CA PRO A 95 -1.59 15.29 -8.48
C PRO A 95 -2.97 14.62 -8.43
N TYR A 96 -3.91 15.19 -7.66
CA TYR A 96 -5.25 14.63 -7.49
C TYR A 96 -6.07 14.65 -8.80
N ASN A 97 -5.87 15.67 -9.64
CA ASN A 97 -6.55 15.80 -10.92
C ASN A 97 -5.99 14.87 -12.01
N LEU A 98 -4.94 14.09 -11.71
CA LEU A 98 -4.30 13.15 -12.64
C LEU A 98 -3.83 13.86 -13.93
N SER A 99 -3.47 15.15 -13.86
CA SER A 99 -2.96 15.89 -15.02
C SER A 99 -1.61 15.34 -15.52
N SER A 100 -0.85 14.75 -14.61
CA SER A 100 0.39 14.00 -14.84
C SER A 100 0.35 12.66 -14.09
N LYS A 101 1.36 11.82 -14.29
CA LYS A 101 1.47 10.52 -13.63
C LYS A 101 1.33 10.68 -12.11
N PRO A 102 0.29 10.10 -11.49
CA PRO A 102 0.08 10.26 -10.06
C PRO A 102 1.12 9.47 -9.28
N LYS A 103 1.67 10.11 -8.26
CA LYS A 103 2.39 9.47 -7.17
C LYS A 103 1.39 9.04 -6.11
N ILE A 104 1.36 7.75 -5.81
CA ILE A 104 0.56 7.17 -4.72
C ILE A 104 1.49 6.83 -3.57
N TYR A 105 1.32 7.47 -2.42
CA TYR A 105 2.25 7.34 -1.29
C TYR A 105 1.55 7.36 0.07
N CYS A 106 2.14 6.69 1.06
CA CYS A 106 1.68 6.71 2.45
C CYS A 106 2.75 7.31 3.37
N ASN A 107 2.37 7.73 4.57
CA ASN A 107 3.30 8.29 5.55
C ASN A 107 4.23 7.20 6.09
N LEU A 108 5.53 7.31 5.83
CA LEU A 108 6.55 6.35 6.29
C LEU A 108 6.69 6.29 7.82
N SER A 109 6.24 7.31 8.56
CA SER A 109 6.16 7.23 10.02
C SER A 109 5.12 6.21 10.50
N ASN A 110 4.20 5.77 9.62
CA ASN A 110 3.23 4.72 9.93
C ASN A 110 3.86 3.31 9.75
N PRO A 111 3.89 2.46 10.79
CA PRO A 111 4.46 1.11 10.70
C PRO A 111 3.79 0.22 9.64
N LEU A 112 2.49 0.41 9.41
CA LEU A 112 1.75 -0.32 8.37
C LEU A 112 2.17 0.13 6.97
N CYS A 113 2.51 1.41 6.79
CA CYS A 113 3.08 1.93 5.54
C CYS A 113 4.47 1.35 5.28
N GLN A 114 5.33 1.30 6.30
CA GLN A 114 6.66 0.67 6.21
C GLN A 114 6.55 -0.81 5.80
N LYS A 115 5.66 -1.54 6.48
CA LYS A 115 5.36 -2.94 6.16
C LYS A 115 4.80 -3.09 4.74
N PHE A 116 3.89 -2.21 4.32
CA PHE A 116 3.30 -2.21 3.00
C PHE A 116 4.33 -1.89 1.90
N LEU A 117 5.30 -1.02 2.14
CA LEU A 117 6.33 -0.68 1.15
C LEU A 117 7.57 -1.57 1.21
N GLY A 118 7.70 -2.39 2.26
CA GLY A 118 8.90 -3.20 2.49
C GLY A 118 10.12 -2.33 2.86
N LYS A 119 9.91 -1.07 3.27
CA LYS A 119 10.95 -0.13 3.65
C LYS A 119 10.92 0.07 5.15
N LYS A 120 12.06 -0.13 5.84
CA LYS A 120 12.26 0.35 7.21
C LYS A 120 12.84 1.75 7.14
N LEU A 121 12.35 2.68 7.98
CA LEU A 121 13.08 3.93 8.21
C LEU A 121 14.43 3.55 8.81
N GLN A 122 15.53 3.83 8.09
CA GLN A 122 16.84 3.83 8.70
C GLN A 122 16.86 5.02 9.67
N LYS A 123 17.01 4.72 10.96
CA LYS A 123 17.19 5.72 12.01
C LYS A 123 18.62 6.22 11.99
#